data_AF-A0A382WZJ8-F1
#
_entry.id   AF-A0A382WZJ8-F1
#
_cell.length_a   1.000
_cell.length_b   1.000
_cell.length_c   1.000
_cell.angle_alpha   90.00
_cell.angle_beta   90.00
_cell.angle_gamma   90.00
#
_symmetry.space_group_name_H-M   'P 1'
#
loop_
_entity.id
_entity.type
_entity.pdbx_description
1 polymer ?
#
loop_
_entity_poly.entity_id
_entity_poly.type
_entity_poly.pdbx_seq_one_letter_code
_entity_poly.pdbx_strand_id
1 'polypeptide(L)'
;MPANPFQVSNEAEILSPSLLVYPDRIFRNLERMLQLVGGPERLRPHVKTHKLPEVVGMQISQGVVKFKCATISECEMTAGSGARDVLLAHQPTGPNAARLRFLADRFPRVTWGTVIDDAGVVEILSTLFAEAENPLQVYLDLDCGMHRSGIVPSEGAF
;
A
#
# COMPACT_ATOMS: atom_id res chain seq x y z
N MET A 1 -19.05 -28.32 -7.32
CA MET A 1 -18.20 -27.55 -6.37
C MET A 1 -17.47 -28.57 -5.53
N PRO A 2 -16.13 -28.52 -5.36
CA PRO A 2 -15.45 -29.43 -4.45
C PRO A 2 -16.02 -29.29 -3.04
N ALA A 3 -16.13 -30.40 -2.32
CA ALA A 3 -16.77 -30.46 -1.00
C ALA A 3 -16.02 -29.65 0.08
N ASN A 4 -14.73 -29.38 -0.13
CA ASN A 4 -13.94 -28.48 0.69
C ASN A 4 -13.25 -27.39 -0.16
N PRO A 5 -13.52 -26.10 0.09
CA PRO A 5 -12.90 -24.98 -0.60
C PRO A 5 -11.38 -24.81 -0.40
N PHE A 6 -10.77 -25.53 0.55
CA PHE A 6 -9.37 -25.39 0.98
C PHE A 6 -8.58 -26.71 0.87
N GLN A 7 -8.90 -27.53 -0.14
CA GLN A 7 -8.12 -28.74 -0.44
C GLN A 7 -6.97 -28.43 -1.39
N VAL A 8 -5.84 -29.11 -1.17
CA VAL A 8 -4.68 -29.16 -2.07
C VAL A 8 -4.48 -30.61 -2.50
N SER A 9 -4.17 -30.84 -3.78
CA SER A 9 -4.13 -32.20 -4.36
C SER A 9 -2.91 -33.02 -3.92
N ASN A 10 -1.85 -32.37 -3.45
CA ASN A 10 -0.58 -32.99 -3.09
C ASN A 10 -0.21 -32.72 -1.61
N GLU A 11 -1.20 -32.73 -0.71
CA GLU A 11 -1.01 -32.45 0.73
C GLU A 11 0.18 -33.22 1.34
N ALA A 12 0.36 -34.50 0.97
CA ALA A 12 1.44 -35.35 1.48
C ALA A 12 2.87 -34.90 1.07
N GLU A 13 2.99 -34.01 0.08
CA GLU A 13 4.27 -33.47 -0.39
C GLU A 13 4.61 -32.10 0.21
N ILE A 14 3.67 -31.49 0.95
CA ILE A 14 3.83 -30.15 1.52
C ILE A 14 4.37 -30.27 2.95
N LEU A 15 5.54 -29.68 3.18
CA LEU A 15 6.14 -29.64 4.52
C LEU A 15 5.29 -28.79 5.47
N SER A 16 5.09 -29.27 6.71
CA SER A 16 4.41 -28.52 7.75
C SER A 16 5.42 -27.90 8.75
N PRO A 17 5.17 -26.67 9.26
CA PRO A 17 4.06 -25.78 8.92
C PRO A 17 4.30 -25.03 7.60
N SER A 18 3.24 -24.88 6.81
CA SER A 18 3.23 -24.05 5.59
C SER A 18 2.01 -23.13 5.56
N LEU A 19 2.17 -21.91 5.05
CA LEU A 19 1.06 -21.01 4.75
C LEU A 19 0.58 -21.27 3.31
N LEU A 20 -0.66 -21.71 3.17
CA LEU A 20 -1.27 -21.94 1.86
C LEU A 20 -2.16 -20.76 1.45
N VAL A 21 -2.00 -20.31 0.22
CA VAL A 21 -2.85 -19.32 -0.43
C VAL A 21 -3.48 -19.92 -1.68
N TYR A 22 -4.72 -19.52 -1.97
CA TYR A 22 -5.52 -20.10 -3.06
C TYR A 22 -5.75 -19.01 -4.13
N PRO A 23 -4.99 -19.00 -5.25
CA PRO A 23 -5.05 -17.92 -6.25
C PRO A 23 -6.46 -17.65 -6.77
N ASP A 24 -7.24 -18.68 -7.07
CA ASP A 24 -8.63 -18.52 -7.55
C ASP A 24 -9.53 -17.80 -6.53
N ARG A 25 -9.25 -17.96 -5.23
CA ARG A 25 -10.00 -17.26 -4.18
C ARG A 25 -9.58 -15.80 -4.08
N ILE A 26 -8.29 -15.53 -4.19
CA ILE A 26 -7.75 -14.18 -4.22
C ILE A 26 -8.38 -13.42 -5.39
N PHE A 27 -8.43 -14.06 -6.56
CA PHE A 27 -9.04 -13.50 -7.76
C PHE A 27 -10.53 -13.20 -7.57
N ARG A 28 -11.34 -14.16 -7.08
CA ARG A 28 -12.77 -13.92 -6.79
C ARG A 28 -13.01 -12.82 -5.76
N ASN A 29 -12.17 -12.74 -4.72
CA ASN A 29 -12.26 -11.67 -3.72
C ASN A 29 -11.97 -10.30 -4.35
N LEU A 30 -10.99 -10.24 -5.25
CA LEU A 30 -10.65 -9.03 -5.99
C LEU A 30 -11.79 -8.62 -6.93
N GLU A 31 -12.35 -9.53 -7.72
CA GLU A 31 -13.51 -9.26 -8.59
C GLU A 31 -14.68 -8.69 -7.79
N ARG A 32 -15.00 -9.31 -6.65
CA ARG A 32 -16.06 -8.83 -5.76
C ARG A 32 -15.78 -7.43 -5.25
N MET A 33 -14.54 -7.13 -4.84
CA MET A 33 -14.16 -5.80 -4.38
C MET A 33 -14.30 -4.76 -5.51
N LEU A 34 -13.88 -5.10 -6.73
CA LEU A 34 -14.00 -4.22 -7.89
C LEU A 34 -15.46 -3.92 -8.22
N GLN A 35 -16.33 -4.93 -8.17
CA GLN A 35 -17.78 -4.74 -8.33
C GLN A 35 -18.36 -3.82 -7.26
N LEU A 36 -17.98 -4.02 -5.98
CA LEU A 36 -18.47 -3.21 -4.86
C LEU A 36 -18.06 -1.74 -4.97
N VAL A 37 -16.81 -1.47 -5.36
CA VAL A 37 -16.33 -0.09 -5.49
C VAL A 37 -16.66 0.53 -6.86
N GLY A 38 -17.11 -0.26 -7.83
CA GLY A 38 -17.51 0.19 -9.16
C GLY A 38 -16.38 0.41 -10.16
N GLY A 39 -15.17 -0.12 -9.89
CA GLY A 39 -14.03 -0.01 -10.79
C GLY A 39 -12.65 0.03 -10.09
N PRO A 40 -11.57 -0.38 -10.78
CA PRO A 40 -10.23 -0.44 -10.19
C PRO A 40 -9.66 0.93 -9.79
N GLU A 41 -10.09 2.01 -10.44
CA GLU A 41 -9.64 3.39 -10.17
C GLU A 41 -10.07 3.91 -8.78
N ARG A 42 -11.13 3.30 -8.22
CA ARG A 42 -11.68 3.58 -6.88
C ARG A 42 -11.09 2.68 -5.78
N LEU A 43 -10.22 1.72 -6.15
CA LEU A 43 -9.61 0.80 -5.20
C LEU A 43 -8.15 1.19 -4.91
N ARG A 44 -7.80 1.27 -3.63
CA ARG A 44 -6.41 1.38 -3.14
C ARG A 44 -6.15 0.28 -2.09
N PRO A 45 -5.89 -0.97 -2.51
CA PRO A 45 -5.73 -2.08 -1.58
C PRO A 45 -4.48 -1.89 -0.72
N HIS A 46 -4.53 -2.45 0.49
CA HIS A 46 -3.42 -2.40 1.42
C HIS A 46 -2.55 -3.66 1.29
N VAL A 47 -1.28 -3.47 0.96
CA VAL A 47 -0.34 -4.57 0.69
C VAL A 47 0.07 -5.33 1.96
N LYS A 48 -0.03 -4.71 3.14
CA LYS A 48 0.47 -5.24 4.42
C LYS A 48 -0.05 -6.64 4.77
N THR A 49 -1.23 -7.01 4.27
CA THR A 49 -1.87 -8.29 4.55
C THR A 49 -1.11 -9.45 3.91
N HIS A 50 -0.70 -9.29 2.65
CA HIS A 50 -0.06 -10.37 1.89
C HIS A 50 1.45 -10.16 1.73
N LYS A 51 1.91 -8.94 1.48
CA LYS A 51 3.33 -8.62 1.20
C LYS A 51 3.94 -9.47 0.08
N LEU A 52 3.11 -9.91 -0.86
CA LEU A 52 3.48 -10.75 -2.00
C LEU A 52 3.40 -9.94 -3.31
N PRO A 53 4.49 -9.83 -4.10
CA PRO A 53 4.48 -9.15 -5.40
C PRO A 53 3.55 -9.85 -6.40
N GLU A 54 3.36 -11.16 -6.31
CA GLU A 54 2.46 -11.92 -7.18
C GLU A 54 1.01 -11.45 -7.03
N VAL A 55 0.58 -11.17 -5.78
CA VAL A 55 -0.77 -10.66 -5.50
C VAL A 55 -0.91 -9.21 -5.96
N VAL A 56 0.14 -8.38 -5.84
CA VAL A 56 0.16 -7.04 -6.43
C VAL A 56 0.01 -7.13 -7.95
N GLY A 57 0.74 -8.03 -8.61
CA GLY A 57 0.63 -8.29 -10.04
C GLY A 57 -0.77 -8.73 -10.47
N MET A 58 -1.43 -9.59 -9.69
CA MET A 58 -2.83 -9.96 -9.92
C MET A 58 -3.80 -8.78 -9.79
N GLN A 59 -3.53 -7.84 -8.88
CA GLN A 59 -4.34 -6.62 -8.72
C GLN A 59 -4.13 -5.68 -9.92
N ILE A 60 -2.88 -5.54 -10.38
CA ILE A 60 -2.53 -4.73 -11.55
C ILE A 60 -3.13 -5.30 -12.83
N SER A 61 -3.15 -6.62 -13.02
CA SER A 61 -3.76 -7.24 -14.21
C SER A 61 -5.28 -7.00 -14.31
N GLN A 62 -5.92 -6.67 -13.19
CA GLN A 62 -7.32 -6.24 -13.11
C GLN A 62 -7.49 -4.70 -13.18
N GLY A 63 -6.42 -3.97 -13.52
CA GLY A 63 -6.43 -2.52 -13.70
C GLY A 63 -6.17 -1.69 -12.44
N VAL A 64 -5.94 -2.32 -11.27
CA VAL A 64 -5.65 -1.58 -10.03
C VAL A 64 -4.25 -0.97 -10.11
N VAL A 65 -4.15 0.34 -9.95
CA VAL A 65 -2.87 1.06 -10.12
C VAL A 65 -2.41 1.80 -8.86
N LYS A 66 -3.31 1.96 -7.89
CA LYS A 66 -3.09 2.67 -6.62
C LYS A 66 -2.95 1.65 -5.50
N PHE A 67 -1.95 1.80 -4.63
CA PHE A 67 -1.72 0.90 -3.50
C PHE A 67 -1.39 1.68 -2.24
N LYS A 68 -1.60 1.06 -1.07
CA LYS A 68 -1.06 1.58 0.19
C LYS A 68 -0.23 0.54 0.93
N CYS A 69 0.87 1.00 1.52
CA CYS A 69 1.89 0.19 2.17
C CYS A 69 2.11 0.66 3.61
N ALA A 70 2.53 -0.23 4.49
CA ALA A 70 2.81 0.10 5.88
C ALA A 70 4.31 0.39 6.11
N THR A 71 5.18 -0.02 5.20
CA THR A 71 6.64 0.14 5.34
C THR A 71 7.30 0.55 4.03
N ILE A 72 8.51 1.11 4.12
CA ILE A 72 9.35 1.45 2.96
C ILE A 72 9.65 0.20 2.10
N SER A 73 9.90 -0.96 2.72
CA SER A 73 10.16 -2.20 1.97
C SER A 73 8.93 -2.68 1.19
N GLU A 74 7.74 -2.51 1.76
CA GLU A 74 6.48 -2.79 1.04
C GLU A 74 6.27 -1.81 -0.11
N CYS A 75 6.57 -0.51 0.09
CA CYS A 75 6.55 0.50 -0.96
C CYS A 75 7.46 0.13 -2.14
N GLU A 76 8.70 -0.27 -1.85
CA GLU A 76 9.69 -0.67 -2.86
C GLU A 76 9.22 -1.89 -3.66
N MET A 77 8.77 -2.95 -2.97
CA MET A 77 8.26 -4.16 -3.63
C MET A 77 7.05 -3.86 -4.51
N THR A 78 6.14 -3.01 -4.01
CA THR A 78 4.90 -2.65 -4.73
C THR A 78 5.21 -1.82 -5.98
N ALA A 79 6.11 -0.84 -5.88
CA ALA A 79 6.58 -0.07 -7.03
C ALA A 79 7.32 -0.96 -8.05
N GLY A 80 8.20 -1.85 -7.58
CA GLY A 80 8.91 -2.82 -8.42
C GLY A 80 7.97 -3.81 -9.13
N SER A 81 6.79 -4.06 -8.58
CA SER A 81 5.74 -4.89 -9.18
C SER A 81 4.91 -4.16 -10.24
N GLY A 82 5.18 -2.88 -10.50
CA GLY A 82 4.50 -2.10 -11.55
C GLY A 82 3.36 -1.19 -11.08
N ALA A 83 3.20 -0.99 -9.76
CA ALA A 83 2.28 0.02 -9.25
C ALA A 83 2.62 1.41 -9.80
N ARG A 84 1.61 2.27 -9.99
CA ARG A 84 1.81 3.64 -10.50
C ARG A 84 1.52 4.72 -9.47
N ASP A 85 0.86 4.38 -8.38
CA ASP A 85 0.57 5.27 -7.27
C ASP A 85 0.70 4.50 -5.96
N VAL A 86 1.64 4.92 -5.10
CA VAL A 86 1.97 4.23 -3.85
C VAL A 86 1.92 5.22 -2.69
N LEU A 87 1.02 4.92 -1.74
CA LEU A 87 0.85 5.67 -0.49
C LEU A 87 1.53 4.92 0.66
N LEU A 88 2.51 5.53 1.32
CA LEU A 88 2.96 5.09 2.64
C LEU A 88 1.91 5.51 3.67
N ALA A 89 1.20 4.54 4.23
CA ALA A 89 0.13 4.75 5.21
C ALA A 89 0.68 4.97 6.63
N HIS A 90 1.87 5.57 6.74
CA HIS A 90 2.51 6.02 7.98
C HIS A 90 3.38 7.24 7.70
N GLN A 91 3.52 8.13 8.69
CA GLN A 91 4.45 9.23 8.64
C GLN A 91 5.91 8.74 8.55
N PRO A 92 6.70 9.19 7.56
CA PRO A 92 8.07 8.73 7.36
C PRO A 92 9.01 9.50 8.31
N THR A 93 9.13 9.04 9.54
CA THR A 93 9.99 9.68 10.54
C THR A 93 11.46 9.28 10.40
N GLY A 94 12.36 10.21 10.75
CA GLY A 94 13.80 10.00 10.76
C GLY A 94 14.34 9.50 9.41
N PRO A 95 15.11 8.39 9.37
CA PRO A 95 15.73 7.91 8.14
C PRO A 95 14.72 7.50 7.05
N ASN A 96 13.46 7.23 7.42
CA ASN A 96 12.45 6.83 6.44
C ASN A 96 12.05 7.96 5.49
N ALA A 97 12.19 9.23 5.89
CA ALA A 97 11.94 10.38 5.01
C ALA A 97 12.90 10.37 3.80
N ALA A 98 14.20 10.21 4.07
CA ALA A 98 15.23 10.11 3.05
C ALA A 98 15.08 8.83 2.21
N ARG A 99 14.67 7.70 2.82
CA ARG A 99 14.42 6.47 2.08
C ARG A 99 13.21 6.58 1.15
N LEU A 100 12.14 7.28 1.55
CA LEU A 100 11.00 7.55 0.68
C LEU A 100 11.43 8.41 -0.51
N ARG A 101 12.26 9.44 -0.27
CA ARG A 101 12.86 10.23 -1.35
C ARG A 101 13.65 9.36 -2.33
N PHE A 102 14.51 8.49 -1.82
CA PHE A 102 15.29 7.57 -2.65
C PHE A 102 14.39 6.67 -3.53
N LEU A 103 13.26 6.19 -3.00
CA LEU A 103 12.30 5.43 -3.81
C LEU A 103 11.64 6.28 -4.89
N ALA A 104 11.34 7.55 -4.60
CA ALA A 104 10.81 8.49 -5.59
C ALA A 104 11.78 8.70 -6.75
N ASP A 105 13.08 8.83 -6.47
CA ASP A 105 14.13 8.93 -7.49
C ASP A 105 14.28 7.64 -8.31
N ARG A 106 14.24 6.49 -7.64
CA ARG A 106 14.39 5.19 -8.30
C ARG A 106 13.21 4.82 -9.19
N PHE A 107 12.01 5.25 -8.83
CA PHE A 107 10.77 4.95 -9.53
C PHE A 107 10.06 6.25 -9.94
N PRO A 108 10.62 7.02 -10.90
CA PRO A 108 10.14 8.36 -11.22
C PRO A 108 8.76 8.35 -11.89
N ARG A 109 8.30 7.20 -12.42
CA ARG A 109 6.95 7.04 -12.98
C ARG A 109 5.88 6.71 -11.94
N VAL A 110 6.26 6.57 -10.67
CA VAL A 110 5.33 6.30 -9.58
C VAL A 110 4.99 7.62 -8.90
N THR A 111 3.70 7.87 -8.73
CA THR A 111 3.21 8.92 -7.84
C THR A 111 3.35 8.44 -6.41
N TRP A 112 4.12 9.17 -5.61
CA TRP A 112 4.37 8.85 -4.21
C TRP A 112 3.51 9.71 -3.31
N GLY A 113 2.97 9.09 -2.26
CA GLY A 113 2.30 9.82 -1.20
C GLY A 113 2.62 9.29 0.18
N THR A 114 2.35 10.10 1.19
CA THR A 114 2.42 9.69 2.60
C THR A 114 1.36 10.39 3.44
N VAL A 115 0.96 9.74 4.53
CA VAL A 115 0.15 10.40 5.57
C VAL A 115 1.05 11.13 6.57
N ILE A 116 0.57 12.22 7.16
CA ILE A 116 1.27 13.09 8.11
C ILE A 116 0.34 13.57 9.21
N ASP A 117 0.85 13.64 10.43
CA ASP A 117 0.18 14.23 11.59
C ASP A 117 1.06 15.21 12.38
N ASP A 118 2.30 15.45 11.95
CA ASP A 118 3.28 16.32 12.60
C ASP A 118 3.86 17.37 11.64
N ALA A 119 3.82 18.64 12.04
CA ALA A 119 4.28 19.77 11.23
C ALA A 119 5.81 19.75 10.99
N GLY A 120 6.60 19.30 11.97
CA GLY A 120 8.06 19.19 11.81
C GLY A 120 8.44 18.18 10.75
N VAL A 121 7.67 17.09 10.59
CA VAL A 121 7.89 16.14 9.50
C VAL A 121 7.51 16.73 8.14
N VAL A 122 6.51 17.61 8.07
CA VAL A 122 6.20 18.36 6.83
C VAL A 122 7.41 19.18 6.38
N GLU A 123 8.06 19.92 7.28
CA GLU A 123 9.23 20.74 6.96
C GLU A 123 10.40 19.90 6.42
N ILE A 124 10.66 18.76 7.06
CA ILE A 124 11.69 17.80 6.63
C ILE A 124 11.38 17.29 5.22
N LEU A 125 10.14 16.85 4.96
CA LEU A 125 9.74 16.35 3.66
C LEU A 125 9.74 17.43 2.59
N SER A 126 9.31 18.65 2.93
CA SER A 126 9.37 19.80 2.03
C SER A 126 10.81 20.07 1.60
N THR A 127 11.76 19.98 2.52
CA THR A 127 13.19 20.17 2.21
C THR A 127 13.71 19.05 1.31
N LEU A 128 13.42 17.78 1.65
CA LEU A 128 13.90 16.62 0.90
C LEU A 128 13.31 16.53 -0.52
N PHE A 129 12.08 17.00 -0.71
CA PHE A 129 11.37 16.95 -1.99
C PHE A 129 11.36 18.29 -2.74
N ALA A 130 12.08 19.31 -2.28
CA ALA A 130 12.08 20.66 -2.88
C ALA A 130 12.44 20.64 -4.39
N GLU A 131 13.38 19.79 -4.78
CA GLU A 131 13.87 19.64 -6.16
C GLU A 131 13.35 18.37 -6.84
N ALA A 132 12.25 17.78 -6.32
CA ALA A 132 11.63 16.62 -6.97
C ALA A 132 11.07 16.97 -8.34
N GLU A 133 11.30 16.12 -9.34
CA GLU A 133 10.56 16.20 -10.60
C GLU A 133 9.06 15.98 -10.36
N ASN A 134 8.71 15.03 -9.50
CA ASN A 134 7.35 14.76 -9.05
C ASN A 134 7.20 15.09 -7.56
N PRO A 135 6.35 16.08 -7.19
CA PRO A 135 6.09 16.41 -5.79
C PRO A 135 5.51 15.22 -5.02
N LEU A 136 5.91 15.08 -3.74
CA LEU A 136 5.31 14.12 -2.83
C LEU A 136 3.87 14.53 -2.49
N GLN A 137 2.92 13.62 -2.63
CA GLN A 137 1.55 13.84 -2.16
C GLN A 137 1.48 13.67 -0.64
N VAL A 138 1.02 14.70 0.05
CA VAL A 138 0.86 14.67 1.51
C VAL A 138 -0.63 14.59 1.84
N TYR A 139 -0.97 13.63 2.70
CA TYR A 139 -2.31 13.43 3.22
C TYR A 139 -2.30 13.69 4.72
N LEU A 140 -3.30 14.40 5.23
CA LEU A 140 -3.48 14.56 6.67
C LEU A 140 -4.02 13.26 7.28
N ASP A 141 -3.33 12.72 8.29
CA ASP A 141 -3.85 11.61 9.08
C ASP A 141 -4.80 12.15 10.16
N LEU A 142 -6.02 11.61 10.22
CA LEU A 142 -7.06 12.07 11.14
C LEU A 142 -7.42 10.94 12.11
N ASP A 143 -7.41 11.26 13.41
CA ASP A 143 -7.92 10.36 14.44
C ASP A 143 -9.45 10.48 14.53
N CYS A 144 -10.14 9.60 13.82
CA CYS A 144 -11.60 9.49 13.85
C CYS A 144 -12.11 8.56 14.97
N GLY A 145 -11.34 8.35 16.05
CA GLY A 145 -11.71 7.53 17.21
C GLY A 145 -10.96 6.19 17.31
N MET A 146 -9.90 5.99 16.53
CA MET A 146 -9.04 4.81 16.65
C MET A 146 -7.90 5.02 17.65
N HIS A 147 -7.58 6.27 18.01
CA HIS A 147 -6.60 6.64 19.04
C HIS A 147 -5.24 5.97 18.88
N ARG A 148 -4.75 5.95 17.63
CA ARG A 148 -3.46 5.32 17.28
C ARG A 148 -2.46 6.32 16.72
N SER A 149 -2.87 7.06 15.70
CA SER A 149 -2.14 8.13 15.03
C SER A 149 -3.16 9.11 14.47
N GLY A 150 -2.68 10.23 13.94
CA GLY A 150 -3.54 11.23 13.34
C GLY A 150 -4.04 12.26 14.33
N ILE A 151 -4.55 13.34 13.76
CA ILE A 151 -4.95 14.53 14.48
C ILE A 151 -6.43 14.44 14.77
N VAL A 152 -6.82 14.77 15.99
CA VAL A 152 -8.23 14.84 16.36
C VAL A 152 -8.90 15.96 15.53
N PRO A 153 -9.93 15.66 14.73
CA PRO A 153 -10.62 16.67 13.94
C PRO A 153 -11.21 17.75 14.86
N SER A 154 -10.71 18.98 14.71
CA SER A 154 -11.15 20.15 15.47
C SER A 154 -10.85 21.43 14.69
N GLU A 155 -11.37 22.58 15.12
CA GLU A 155 -11.05 23.88 14.47
C GLU A 155 -9.56 24.24 14.54
N GLY A 156 -8.81 23.67 15.49
CA GLY A 156 -7.35 23.83 15.61
C GLY A 156 -6.55 22.70 14.99
N ALA A 157 -7.18 21.78 14.25
CA ALA A 157 -6.49 20.72 13.53
C ALA A 157 -5.84 21.29 12.26
N PHE A 158 -4.58 21.71 12.41
CA PHE A 158 -3.77 22.48 11.44
C PHE A 158 -4.34 23.85 11.07
#